data_AF-J4UBJ7-F1
#
_entry.id   AF-J4UBJ7-F1
#
_cell.length_a   1.000
_cell.length_b   1.000
_cell.length_c   1.000
_cell.angle_alpha   90.00
_cell.angle_beta   90.00
_cell.angle_gamma   90.00
#
_symmetry.space_group_name_H-M   'P 1'
#
loop_
_entity.id
_entity.type
_entity.pdbx_description
1 polymer ?
#
loop_
_entity_poly.entity_id
_entity_poly.type
_entity_poly.pdbx_seq_one_letter_code
_entity_poly.pdbx_strand_id
1 'polypeptide(L)'
;NRKEVAKARVDLGGTIEEAKILTGDPYLKVAEVAEINEAIAHALETLRQARDLVSPDGTTYLRQANYAELQQAIDALRRLIDKYSKIAADRAGDRNRRTGGASGGGNSSSGRGSRLLTPGEKSQQNTAINENSNVRAFVLGVDGAWETNPVTGGWSFVLNGGTPINDMWGMITFNDNTGKKVSRWYYFDGRSTMATGWVYDSKNGNWYYMNTTPGPELGQMVTGWVKDEKTNKWYYMNDNTGILETGWHLDKQDGRWYYLNQNGEMLVGWQNIGGKWYYFNANAPQNTYVWDANAFKWNYLNNSTRPFGSMYAGEKTPDGYSVDANGAWN
;
A
#
# COMPACT_ATOMS: atom_id res chain seq x y z
N ASN A 1 2.90 22.25 -27.96
CA ASN A 1 3.90 21.69 -27.02
C ASN A 1 3.66 21.98 -25.54
N ARG A 2 3.53 23.22 -25.01
CA ARG A 2 3.40 23.44 -23.54
C ARG A 2 2.18 22.74 -22.90
N LYS A 3 1.03 22.71 -23.60
CA LYS A 3 -0.18 22.00 -23.17
C LYS A 3 -0.02 20.47 -23.21
N GLU A 4 0.62 19.93 -24.25
CA GLU A 4 0.87 18.48 -24.38
C GLU A 4 1.86 18.00 -23.32
N VAL A 5 2.92 18.77 -23.06
CA VAL A 5 3.86 18.49 -21.98
C VAL A 5 3.17 18.51 -20.62
N ALA A 6 2.28 19.48 -20.36
CA ALA A 6 1.52 19.53 -19.11
C ALA A 6 0.60 18.31 -18.95
N LYS A 7 -0.10 17.90 -20.03
CA LYS A 7 -0.93 16.69 -20.02
C LYS A 7 -0.10 15.43 -19.79
N ALA A 8 1.01 15.26 -20.51
CA ALA A 8 1.90 14.11 -20.36
C ALA A 8 2.48 13.98 -18.94
N ARG A 9 2.73 15.10 -18.24
CA ARG A 9 3.13 15.05 -16.82
C ARG A 9 2.05 14.49 -15.92
N VAL A 10 0.78 14.84 -16.17
CA VAL A 10 -0.36 14.31 -15.42
C VAL A 10 -0.56 12.83 -15.73
N ASP A 11 -0.52 12.47 -17.01
CA ASP A 11 -0.68 11.09 -17.47
C ASP A 11 0.44 10.18 -16.94
N LEU A 12 1.69 10.65 -16.93
CA LEU A 12 2.82 9.93 -16.33
C LEU A 12 2.64 9.75 -14.82
N GLY A 13 2.18 10.79 -14.12
CA GLY A 13 1.84 10.70 -12.69
C GLY A 13 0.78 9.61 -12.42
N GLY A 14 -0.30 9.59 -13.21
CA GLY A 14 -1.32 8.54 -13.09
C GLY A 14 -0.78 7.13 -13.36
N THR A 15 0.05 6.99 -14.40
CA THR A 15 0.65 5.70 -14.78
C THR A 15 1.63 5.19 -13.70
N ILE A 16 2.38 6.09 -13.04
CA ILE A 16 3.23 5.74 -11.89
C ILE A 16 2.38 5.18 -10.75
N GLU A 17 1.25 5.81 -10.44
CA GLU A 17 0.37 5.32 -9.37
C GLU A 17 -0.25 3.95 -9.70
N GLU A 18 -0.68 3.72 -10.94
CA GLU A 18 -1.12 2.39 -11.40
C GLU A 18 -0.02 1.34 -11.22
N ALA A 19 1.23 1.66 -11.60
CA ALA A 19 2.37 0.77 -11.43
C ALA A 19 2.64 0.46 -9.94
N LYS A 20 2.58 1.47 -9.07
CA LYS A 20 2.75 1.28 -7.61
C LYS A 20 1.67 0.36 -7.04
N ILE A 21 0.41 0.53 -7.44
CA ILE A 21 -0.70 -0.36 -7.03
C ILE A 21 -0.39 -1.80 -7.42
N LEU A 22 0.08 -2.02 -8.64
CA LEU A 22 0.43 -3.36 -9.13
C LEU A 22 1.54 -4.02 -8.30
N THR A 23 2.50 -3.27 -7.75
CA THR A 23 3.53 -3.85 -6.87
C THR A 23 2.98 -4.50 -5.61
N GLY A 24 1.77 -4.10 -5.20
CA GLY A 24 1.02 -4.69 -4.11
C GLY A 24 0.26 -5.96 -4.49
N ASP A 25 0.32 -6.45 -5.73
CA ASP A 25 -0.37 -7.68 -6.11
C ASP A 25 0.32 -8.91 -5.48
N PRO A 26 -0.41 -9.75 -4.74
CA PRO A 26 0.18 -10.86 -3.99
C PRO A 26 0.63 -12.04 -4.87
N TYR A 27 0.29 -12.05 -6.15
CA TYR A 27 0.68 -13.07 -7.11
C TYR A 27 1.92 -12.69 -7.93
N LEU A 28 2.45 -11.48 -7.73
CA LEU A 28 3.73 -11.08 -8.27
C LEU A 28 4.90 -11.57 -7.41
N LYS A 29 5.98 -11.94 -8.09
CA LYS A 29 7.22 -12.34 -7.45
C LYS A 29 8.05 -11.11 -7.08
N VAL A 30 8.94 -11.28 -6.10
CA VAL A 30 9.86 -10.22 -5.65
C VAL A 30 10.65 -9.60 -6.81
N ALA A 31 11.20 -10.42 -7.72
CA ALA A 31 11.95 -9.93 -8.87
C ALA A 31 11.08 -9.16 -9.90
N GLU A 32 9.81 -9.53 -10.04
CA GLU A 32 8.88 -8.85 -10.95
C GLU A 32 8.48 -7.49 -10.38
N VAL A 33 8.27 -7.42 -9.06
CA VAL A 33 8.05 -6.15 -8.34
C VAL A 33 9.29 -5.26 -8.43
N ALA A 34 10.50 -5.82 -8.32
CA ALA A 34 11.74 -5.07 -8.46
C ALA A 34 11.87 -4.40 -9.84
N GLU A 35 11.53 -5.11 -10.92
CA GLU A 35 11.52 -4.55 -12.29
C GLU A 35 10.52 -3.39 -12.43
N ILE A 36 9.32 -3.51 -11.83
CA ILE A 36 8.32 -2.44 -11.81
C ILE A 36 8.86 -1.22 -11.02
N ASN A 37 9.47 -1.45 -9.86
CA ASN A 37 10.04 -0.38 -9.02
C ASN A 37 11.17 0.37 -9.71
N GLU A 38 12.05 -0.32 -10.42
CA GLU A 38 13.11 0.32 -11.22
C GLU A 38 12.51 1.23 -12.30
N ALA A 39 11.49 0.77 -13.01
CA ALA A 39 10.78 1.58 -14.00
C ALA A 39 10.04 2.78 -13.38
N ILE A 40 9.44 2.61 -12.19
CA ILE A 40 8.83 3.70 -11.43
C ILE A 40 9.87 4.75 -11.06
N ALA A 41 11.05 4.34 -10.58
CA ALA A 41 12.12 5.26 -10.22
C ALA A 41 12.58 6.11 -11.42
N HIS A 42 12.76 5.49 -12.59
CA HIS A 42 13.07 6.19 -13.84
C HIS A 42 11.96 7.16 -14.28
N ALA A 43 10.70 6.77 -14.13
CA ALA A 43 9.56 7.61 -14.46
C ALA A 43 9.43 8.82 -13.52
N LEU A 44 9.63 8.62 -12.21
CA LEU A 44 9.67 9.70 -11.22
C LEU A 44 10.78 10.70 -11.53
N GLU A 45 11.96 10.21 -11.91
CA GLU A 45 13.08 11.06 -12.29
C GLU A 45 12.74 11.91 -13.52
N THR A 46 12.13 11.30 -14.54
CA THR A 46 11.68 12.00 -15.76
C THR A 46 10.64 13.09 -15.44
N LEU A 47 9.71 12.79 -14.53
CA LEU A 47 8.71 13.75 -14.08
C LEU A 47 9.34 14.90 -13.27
N ARG A 48 10.37 14.60 -12.48
CA ARG A 48 11.16 15.59 -11.74
C ARG A 48 11.94 16.50 -12.69
N GLN A 49 12.55 15.96 -13.76
CA GLN A 49 13.17 16.74 -14.85
C GLN A 49 12.19 17.71 -15.46
N ALA A 50 10.97 17.24 -15.74
CA ALA A 50 9.95 18.09 -16.32
C ALA A 50 9.58 19.26 -15.37
N ARG A 51 9.55 19.04 -14.05
CA ARG A 51 9.11 20.04 -13.06
C ARG A 51 10.19 21.03 -12.61
N ASP A 52 11.40 20.95 -13.16
CA ASP A 52 12.53 21.83 -12.78
C ASP A 52 12.92 21.70 -11.29
N LEU A 53 12.71 20.52 -10.73
CA LEU A 53 13.08 20.20 -9.35
C LEU A 53 14.54 19.75 -9.32
N VAL A 54 15.26 20.04 -8.23
CA VAL A 54 16.68 19.63 -8.01
C VAL A 54 16.76 18.14 -7.72
N SER A 55 17.88 17.51 -8.10
CA SER A 55 18.07 16.06 -7.92
C SER A 55 18.22 15.59 -6.51
N PRO A 56 17.87 14.30 -6.26
CA PRO A 56 18.21 13.67 -5.00
C PRO A 56 19.73 13.77 -4.71
N ASP A 57 20.57 13.82 -5.74
CA ASP A 57 22.03 13.99 -5.62
C ASP A 57 22.52 15.46 -5.63
N GLY A 58 21.61 16.44 -5.64
CA GLY A 58 21.92 17.87 -5.59
C GLY A 58 22.33 18.52 -6.92
N THR A 59 22.46 17.75 -8.01
CA THR A 59 22.66 18.27 -9.36
C THR A 59 21.39 18.90 -9.95
N THR A 60 21.53 20.07 -10.57
CA THR A 60 20.49 20.68 -11.38
C THR A 60 20.46 20.04 -12.76
N TYR A 61 19.28 19.74 -13.27
CA TYR A 61 19.15 19.28 -14.65
C TYR A 61 19.49 20.39 -15.63
N LEU A 62 20.24 20.03 -16.69
CA LEU A 62 20.62 20.98 -17.74
C LEU A 62 19.43 21.42 -18.61
N ARG A 63 18.33 20.64 -18.63
CA ARG A 63 17.08 20.98 -19.33
C ARG A 63 15.89 20.21 -18.76
N GLN A 64 14.68 20.73 -18.98
CA GLN A 64 13.44 20.03 -18.65
C GLN A 64 13.17 18.87 -19.62
N ALA A 65 12.57 17.79 -19.11
CA ALA A 65 12.12 16.68 -19.95
C ALA A 65 11.05 17.15 -20.95
N ASN A 66 11.20 16.70 -22.19
CA ASN A 66 10.30 17.02 -23.30
C ASN A 66 9.13 16.01 -23.39
N TYR A 67 8.18 16.27 -24.29
CA TYR A 67 7.01 15.42 -24.47
C TYR A 67 7.36 13.97 -24.86
N ALA A 68 8.38 13.76 -25.70
CA ALA A 68 8.77 12.43 -26.15
C ALA A 68 9.41 11.62 -25.01
N GLU A 69 10.24 12.25 -24.16
CA GLU A 69 10.83 11.61 -22.98
C GLU A 69 9.73 11.21 -21.97
N LEU A 70 8.73 12.08 -21.75
CA LEU A 70 7.57 11.77 -20.91
C LEU A 70 6.75 10.60 -21.49
N GLN A 71 6.49 10.62 -22.80
CA GLN A 71 5.71 9.56 -23.46
C GLN A 71 6.43 8.21 -23.43
N GLN A 72 7.75 8.19 -23.63
CA GLN A 72 8.55 6.97 -23.51
C GLN A 72 8.47 6.34 -22.11
N ALA A 73 8.50 7.17 -21.06
CA ALA A 73 8.33 6.70 -19.69
C ALA A 73 6.91 6.12 -19.45
N ILE A 74 5.87 6.79 -19.97
CA ILE A 74 4.48 6.29 -19.92
C ILE A 74 4.38 4.92 -20.60
N ASP A 75 4.88 4.81 -21.83
CA ASP A 75 4.78 3.58 -22.63
C ASP A 75 5.58 2.43 -22.00
N ALA A 76 6.74 2.73 -21.40
CA ALA A 76 7.53 1.75 -20.67
C ALA A 76 6.77 1.18 -19.47
N LEU A 77 6.17 2.04 -18.64
CA LEU A 77 5.36 1.61 -17.50
C LEU A 77 4.13 0.81 -17.94
N ARG A 78 3.39 1.28 -18.95
CA ARG A 78 2.18 0.58 -19.45
C ARG A 78 2.49 -0.84 -19.91
N ARG A 79 3.61 -1.05 -20.61
CA ARG A 79 4.03 -2.40 -21.02
C ARG A 79 4.28 -3.32 -19.83
N LEU A 80 4.90 -2.83 -18.76
CA LEU A 80 5.13 -3.61 -17.55
C LEU A 80 3.81 -3.87 -16.81
N ILE A 81 2.94 -2.86 -16.70
CA ILE A 81 1.61 -2.99 -16.10
C ILE A 81 0.81 -4.07 -16.82
N ASP A 82 0.68 -4.01 -18.15
CA ASP A 82 -0.08 -4.97 -18.93
C ASP A 82 0.48 -6.40 -18.80
N LYS A 83 1.82 -6.53 -18.89
CA LYS A 83 2.53 -7.82 -18.75
C LYS A 83 2.27 -8.44 -17.38
N TYR A 84 2.50 -7.69 -16.31
CA TYR A 84 2.48 -8.22 -14.96
C TYR A 84 1.06 -8.35 -14.39
N SER A 85 0.13 -7.48 -14.77
CA SER A 85 -1.29 -7.64 -14.42
C SER A 85 -1.86 -8.92 -15.02
N LYS A 86 -1.51 -9.24 -16.27
CA LYS A 86 -1.93 -10.51 -16.90
C LYS A 86 -1.34 -11.72 -16.19
N ILE A 87 -0.03 -11.70 -15.92
CA ILE A 87 0.66 -12.80 -15.22
C ILE A 87 0.06 -13.03 -13.83
N ALA A 88 -0.22 -11.96 -13.08
CA ALA A 88 -0.85 -12.04 -11.77
C ALA A 88 -2.27 -12.64 -11.86
N ALA A 89 -3.08 -12.17 -12.82
CA ALA A 89 -4.43 -12.67 -13.05
C ALA A 89 -4.46 -14.16 -13.41
N ASP A 90 -3.55 -14.61 -14.31
CA ASP A 90 -3.42 -16.01 -14.70
C ASP A 90 -3.06 -16.89 -13.49
N ARG A 91 -2.10 -16.45 -12.66
CA ARG A 91 -1.70 -17.15 -11.41
C ARG A 91 -2.83 -17.21 -10.38
N ALA A 92 -3.57 -16.12 -10.21
CA ALA A 92 -4.74 -16.07 -9.34
C ALA A 92 -5.83 -17.03 -9.83
N GLY A 93 -6.09 -17.07 -11.14
CA GLY A 93 -7.04 -17.98 -11.77
C GLY A 93 -6.66 -19.45 -11.60
N ASP A 94 -5.38 -19.78 -11.81
CA ASP A 94 -4.84 -21.12 -11.60
C ASP A 94 -4.96 -21.57 -10.15
N ARG A 95 -4.71 -20.66 -9.19
CA ARG A 95 -4.91 -20.95 -7.78
C ARG A 95 -6.37 -21.20 -7.45
N ASN A 96 -7.27 -20.30 -7.87
CA ASN A 96 -8.71 -20.46 -7.63
C ASN A 96 -9.23 -21.81 -8.15
N ARG A 97 -8.71 -22.29 -9.29
CA ARG A 97 -9.02 -23.62 -9.83
C ARG A 97 -8.55 -24.76 -8.91
N ARG A 98 -7.37 -24.63 -8.29
CA ARG A 98 -6.79 -25.64 -7.38
C ARG A 98 -7.44 -25.65 -6.00
N THR A 99 -7.78 -24.49 -5.45
CA THR A 99 -8.30 -24.33 -4.08
C THR A 99 -9.83 -24.34 -4.01
N GLY A 100 -10.51 -24.73 -5.09
CA GLY A 100 -11.96 -24.92 -5.12
C GLY A 100 -12.75 -23.65 -5.43
N GLY A 101 -12.78 -23.28 -6.72
CA GLY A 101 -13.90 -22.52 -7.26
C GLY A 101 -15.12 -23.44 -7.33
N ALA A 102 -16.12 -23.20 -6.50
CA ALA A 102 -17.41 -23.85 -6.64
C ALA A 102 -18.06 -23.41 -7.95
N SER A 103 -17.93 -24.23 -9.00
CA SER A 103 -18.93 -24.31 -10.06
C SER A 103 -19.58 -25.68 -9.96
N GLY A 104 -20.81 -25.71 -9.44
CA GLY A 104 -21.68 -26.86 -9.57
C GLY A 104 -21.85 -27.21 -11.06
N GLY A 105 -21.60 -28.46 -11.39
CA GLY A 105 -21.67 -28.98 -12.75
C GLY A 105 -20.89 -30.28 -12.80
N GLY A 106 -21.56 -31.39 -12.52
CA GLY A 106 -20.94 -32.71 -12.51
C GLY A 106 -20.27 -33.03 -13.85
N ASN A 107 -19.07 -33.59 -13.79
CA ASN A 107 -18.78 -34.74 -14.62
C ASN A 107 -17.72 -35.63 -13.97
N SER A 108 -18.01 -36.92 -14.05
CA SER A 108 -17.21 -38.07 -13.67
C SER A 108 -15.89 -38.14 -14.45
N SER A 109 -14.81 -38.53 -13.77
CA SER A 109 -13.66 -39.19 -14.40
C SER A 109 -12.84 -39.92 -13.34
N SER A 110 -13.20 -41.19 -13.17
CA SER A 110 -12.41 -42.32 -12.70
C SER A 110 -10.91 -42.12 -12.41
N GLY A 111 -10.52 -42.45 -11.16
CA GLY A 111 -9.41 -43.35 -10.90
C GLY A 111 -8.02 -42.75 -10.66
N ARG A 112 -7.68 -42.55 -9.37
CA ARG A 112 -6.47 -43.14 -8.77
C ARG A 112 -6.64 -43.20 -7.26
N GLY A 113 -6.61 -44.43 -6.74
CA GLY A 113 -7.02 -44.77 -5.38
C GLY A 113 -6.14 -44.15 -4.30
N SER A 114 -6.79 -43.85 -3.18
CA SER A 114 -6.17 -43.71 -1.88
C SER A 114 -5.40 -45.00 -1.55
N ARG A 115 -4.06 -44.91 -1.55
CA ARG A 115 -3.24 -45.90 -0.83
C ARG A 115 -3.49 -45.68 0.66
N LEU A 116 -4.12 -46.66 1.30
CA LEU A 116 -4.06 -46.84 2.75
C LEU A 116 -2.59 -47.05 3.11
N LEU A 117 -1.99 -46.06 3.77
CA LEU A 117 -0.64 -46.14 4.31
C LEU A 117 -0.63 -47.15 5.47
N THR A 118 0.37 -48.02 5.49
CA THR A 118 0.55 -48.97 6.58
C THR A 118 1.04 -48.26 7.85
N PRO A 119 0.77 -48.77 9.07
CA PRO A 119 1.26 -48.15 10.30
C PRO A 119 2.78 -47.98 10.29
N GLY A 120 3.24 -46.72 10.10
CA GLY A 120 4.66 -46.36 10.01
C GLY A 120 5.06 -45.59 8.74
N GLU A 121 4.23 -45.57 7.69
CA GLU A 121 4.51 -44.75 6.50
C GLU A 121 4.01 -43.30 6.68
N LYS A 122 4.95 -42.35 6.73
CA LYS A 122 4.62 -40.92 6.68
C LYS A 122 4.14 -40.54 5.28
N SER A 123 2.99 -39.87 5.21
CA SER A 123 2.45 -39.27 3.99
C SER A 123 3.51 -38.41 3.30
N GLN A 124 4.01 -38.84 2.15
CA GLN A 124 4.71 -37.96 1.20
C GLN A 124 3.70 -37.15 0.39
N GLN A 125 2.78 -36.45 1.06
CA GLN A 125 2.06 -35.35 0.43
C GLN A 125 3.08 -34.23 0.21
N ASN A 126 3.68 -34.22 -0.99
CA ASN A 126 4.47 -33.14 -1.59
C ASN A 126 4.85 -32.01 -0.62
N THR A 127 5.86 -32.28 0.20
CA THR A 127 6.63 -31.29 0.97
C THR A 127 7.65 -30.55 0.11
N ALA A 128 7.46 -30.53 -1.22
CA ALA A 128 8.27 -29.80 -2.16
C ALA A 128 7.40 -28.76 -2.88
N ILE A 129 7.97 -27.56 -3.07
CA ILE A 129 7.44 -26.39 -3.79
C ILE A 129 6.68 -25.39 -2.89
N ASN A 130 7.36 -24.84 -1.88
CA ASN A 130 7.10 -23.45 -1.49
C ASN A 130 8.31 -22.53 -1.69
N GLU A 131 9.52 -23.08 -1.82
CA GLU A 131 10.70 -22.28 -2.21
C GLU A 131 10.58 -21.68 -3.63
N ASN A 132 9.71 -22.23 -4.49
CA ASN A 132 9.44 -21.68 -5.84
C ASN A 132 8.10 -20.94 -5.97
N SER A 133 7.29 -20.91 -4.90
CA SER A 133 6.05 -20.16 -4.86
C SER A 133 6.28 -18.86 -4.11
N ASN A 134 6.87 -17.86 -4.79
CA ASN A 134 7.01 -16.48 -4.29
C ASN A 134 5.65 -15.75 -4.13
N VAL A 135 4.56 -16.50 -3.94
CA VAL A 135 3.20 -15.98 -3.79
C VAL A 135 3.03 -15.50 -2.35
N ARG A 136 2.42 -14.34 -2.20
CA ARG A 136 2.17 -13.69 -0.91
C ARG A 136 0.73 -13.90 -0.44
N ALA A 137 -0.14 -14.50 -1.23
CA ALA A 137 -1.52 -14.74 -0.86
C ALA A 137 -1.71 -16.11 -0.19
N PHE A 138 -2.39 -16.17 0.95
CA PHE A 138 -2.67 -17.39 1.73
C PHE A 138 -4.12 -17.39 2.23
N VAL A 139 -4.71 -18.57 2.45
CA VAL A 139 -6.05 -18.72 3.01
C VAL A 139 -5.96 -19.42 4.37
N LEU A 140 -6.50 -18.77 5.41
CA LEU A 140 -6.53 -19.31 6.77
C LEU A 140 -7.33 -20.63 6.79
N GLY A 141 -6.74 -21.67 7.39
CA GLY A 141 -7.30 -23.01 7.49
C GLY A 141 -7.16 -23.88 6.23
N VAL A 142 -6.72 -23.29 5.11
CA VAL A 142 -6.47 -24.04 3.85
C VAL A 142 -4.98 -24.13 3.56
N ASP A 143 -4.26 -23.01 3.62
CA ASP A 143 -2.81 -22.97 3.37
C ASP A 143 -1.99 -23.02 4.67
N GLY A 144 -2.56 -22.57 5.77
CA GLY A 144 -1.90 -22.50 7.07
C GLY A 144 -2.80 -21.98 8.18
N ALA A 145 -2.23 -21.86 9.38
CA ALA A 145 -2.90 -21.40 10.59
C ALA A 145 -2.05 -20.36 11.33
N TRP A 146 -2.71 -19.54 12.16
CA TRP A 146 -2.02 -18.67 13.10
C TRP A 146 -1.52 -19.48 14.29
N GLU A 147 -0.24 -19.31 14.63
CA GLU A 147 0.40 -19.93 15.79
C GLU A 147 1.26 -18.90 16.53
N THR A 148 1.51 -19.14 17.81
CA THR A 148 2.46 -18.31 18.57
C THR A 148 3.88 -18.78 18.31
N ASN A 149 4.75 -17.84 17.96
CA ASN A 149 6.17 -18.09 17.82
C ASN A 149 6.76 -18.38 19.20
N PRO A 150 7.34 -19.57 19.44
CA PRO A 150 7.81 -19.97 20.77
C PRO A 150 9.03 -19.17 21.25
N VAL A 151 9.76 -18.53 20.34
CA VAL A 151 10.96 -17.74 20.66
C VAL A 151 10.59 -16.30 21.02
N THR A 152 9.72 -15.67 20.23
CA THR A 152 9.38 -14.25 20.39
C THR A 152 8.10 -14.02 21.19
N GLY A 153 7.24 -15.03 21.32
CA GLY A 153 5.90 -14.92 21.89
C GLY A 153 4.86 -14.23 20.99
N GLY A 154 5.27 -13.67 19.85
CA GLY A 154 4.36 -13.02 18.89
C GLY A 154 3.67 -13.99 17.95
N TRP A 155 2.70 -13.51 17.18
CA TRP A 155 1.97 -14.32 16.20
C TRP A 155 2.82 -14.63 14.98
N SER A 156 2.64 -15.82 14.41
CA SER A 156 3.21 -16.28 13.14
C SER A 156 2.14 -16.98 12.33
N PHE A 157 2.29 -16.98 11.00
CA PHE A 157 1.43 -17.77 10.12
C PHE A 157 2.20 -18.99 9.64
N VAL A 158 1.77 -20.17 10.10
CA VAL A 158 2.43 -21.45 9.86
C VAL A 158 1.69 -22.20 8.77
N LEU A 159 2.39 -22.52 7.70
CA LEU A 159 1.84 -23.28 6.59
C LEU A 159 1.57 -24.72 7.01
N ASN A 160 0.66 -25.44 6.33
CA ASN A 160 0.30 -26.82 6.70
C ASN A 160 1.49 -27.81 6.75
N GLY A 161 2.63 -27.47 6.13
CA GLY A 161 3.88 -28.21 6.24
C GLY A 161 4.68 -27.95 7.54
N GLY A 162 4.18 -27.13 8.45
CA GLY A 162 4.85 -26.72 9.70
C GLY A 162 5.87 -25.60 9.53
N THR A 163 5.99 -25.02 8.33
CA THR A 163 6.95 -23.94 8.06
C THR A 163 6.27 -22.57 8.23
N PRO A 164 6.74 -21.71 9.15
CA PRO A 164 6.25 -20.35 9.28
C PRO A 164 6.75 -19.46 8.13
N ILE A 165 5.93 -18.51 7.69
CA ILE A 165 6.38 -17.48 6.75
C ILE A 165 7.32 -16.49 7.44
N ASN A 166 8.33 -16.01 6.72
CA ASN A 166 9.40 -15.17 7.27
C ASN A 166 9.82 -14.07 6.30
N ASP A 167 10.22 -12.93 6.87
CA ASP A 167 10.78 -11.78 6.15
C ASP A 167 9.99 -11.39 4.89
N MET A 168 8.66 -11.40 4.97
CA MET A 168 7.81 -11.17 3.81
C MET A 168 6.42 -10.66 4.17
N TRP A 169 5.80 -10.04 3.18
CA TRP A 169 4.39 -9.73 3.18
C TRP A 169 3.55 -10.99 2.94
N GLY A 170 2.44 -11.11 3.69
CA GLY A 170 1.43 -12.13 3.53
C GLY A 170 0.03 -11.52 3.47
N MET A 171 -0.66 -11.67 2.35
CA MET A 171 -2.08 -11.41 2.22
C MET A 171 -2.87 -12.64 2.67
N ILE A 172 -3.43 -12.58 3.87
CA ILE A 172 -4.18 -13.68 4.46
C ILE A 172 -5.68 -13.45 4.21
N THR A 173 -6.33 -14.43 3.60
CA THR A 173 -7.78 -14.47 3.39
C THR A 173 -8.44 -15.34 4.46
N PHE A 174 -9.46 -14.80 5.11
CA PHE A 174 -10.23 -15.48 6.16
C PHE A 174 -11.68 -14.99 6.15
N ASN A 175 -12.57 -15.65 6.88
CA ASN A 175 -13.93 -15.15 7.10
C ASN A 175 -13.92 -14.20 8.29
N ASP A 176 -14.47 -13.01 8.12
CA ASP A 176 -14.68 -12.08 9.23
C ASP A 176 -15.79 -12.58 10.18
N ASN A 177 -16.07 -11.81 11.24
CA ASN A 177 -17.08 -12.15 12.25
C ASN A 177 -18.51 -12.25 11.68
N THR A 178 -18.75 -11.79 10.45
CA THR A 178 -20.04 -11.90 9.75
C THR A 178 -20.08 -13.10 8.79
N GLY A 179 -19.00 -13.88 8.72
CA GLY A 179 -18.84 -14.98 7.77
C GLY A 179 -18.44 -14.53 6.36
N LYS A 180 -18.20 -13.23 6.15
CA LYS A 180 -17.79 -12.70 4.85
C LYS A 180 -16.30 -12.93 4.66
N LYS A 181 -15.94 -13.46 3.48
CA LYS A 181 -14.53 -13.65 3.10
C LYS A 181 -13.86 -12.29 2.88
N VAL A 182 -12.80 -12.02 3.64
CA VAL A 182 -11.99 -10.81 3.58
C VAL A 182 -10.51 -11.19 3.41
N SER A 183 -9.75 -10.32 2.76
CA SER A 183 -8.29 -10.46 2.63
C SER A 183 -7.61 -9.27 3.29
N ARG A 184 -6.53 -9.52 4.03
CA ARG A 184 -5.78 -8.50 4.77
C ARG A 184 -4.29 -8.75 4.63
N TRP A 185 -3.53 -7.67 4.51
CA TRP A 185 -2.07 -7.70 4.46
C TRP A 185 -1.48 -7.71 5.86
N TYR A 186 -0.49 -8.57 6.05
CA TYR A 186 0.34 -8.69 7.24
C TYR A 186 1.81 -8.69 6.80
N TYR A 187 2.71 -8.27 7.68
CA TYR A 187 4.15 -8.36 7.48
C TYR A 187 4.76 -9.26 8.54
N PHE A 188 5.65 -10.17 8.13
CA PHE A 188 6.38 -11.08 9.02
C PHE A 188 7.85 -10.74 8.97
N ASP A 189 8.46 -10.55 10.15
CA ASP A 189 9.87 -10.23 10.27
C ASP A 189 10.78 -11.45 10.00
N GLY A 190 12.10 -11.24 10.03
CA GLY A 190 13.09 -12.31 9.84
C GLY A 190 13.07 -13.40 10.92
N ARG A 191 12.32 -13.22 12.02
CA ARG A 191 12.09 -14.23 13.05
C ARG A 191 10.75 -14.95 12.85
N SER A 192 10.07 -14.73 11.72
CA SER A 192 8.73 -15.23 11.42
C SER A 192 7.64 -14.66 12.32
N THR A 193 7.85 -13.48 12.91
CA THR A 193 6.87 -12.85 13.79
C THR A 193 6.13 -11.74 13.07
N MET A 194 4.81 -11.76 13.17
CA MET A 194 3.92 -10.74 12.65
C MET A 194 4.24 -9.39 13.29
N ALA A 195 4.51 -8.40 12.45
CA ALA A 195 4.85 -7.05 12.88
C ALA A 195 3.60 -6.24 13.26
N THR A 196 3.78 -5.28 14.17
CA THR A 196 2.78 -4.28 14.56
C THR A 196 3.44 -2.90 14.61
N GLY A 197 2.68 -1.84 14.38
CA GLY A 197 3.20 -0.47 14.28
C GLY A 197 4.00 -0.22 13.01
N TRP A 198 4.97 0.68 13.08
CA TRP A 198 5.82 1.06 11.94
C TRP A 198 6.68 -0.09 11.44
N VAL A 199 6.64 -0.33 10.12
CA VAL A 199 7.44 -1.33 9.42
C VAL A 199 8.13 -0.69 8.23
N TYR A 200 9.44 -0.94 8.09
CA TYR A 200 10.22 -0.57 6.92
C TYR A 200 10.49 -1.79 6.06
N ASP A 201 9.94 -1.80 4.84
CA ASP A 201 10.22 -2.83 3.85
C ASP A 201 11.52 -2.49 3.12
N SER A 202 12.64 -3.00 3.63
CA SER A 202 13.97 -2.78 3.05
C SER A 202 14.11 -3.24 1.59
N LYS A 203 13.25 -4.14 1.10
CA LYS A 203 13.29 -4.65 -0.28
C LYS A 203 12.73 -3.65 -1.27
N ASN A 204 11.76 -2.83 -0.84
CA ASN A 204 11.09 -1.84 -1.68
C ASN A 204 11.35 -0.39 -1.26
N GLY A 205 12.03 -0.17 -0.13
CA GLY A 205 12.37 1.16 0.40
C GLY A 205 11.19 1.94 0.97
N ASN A 206 10.11 1.25 1.35
CA ASN A 206 8.83 1.88 1.72
C ASN A 206 8.48 1.66 3.19
N TRP A 207 7.84 2.67 3.79
CA TRP A 207 7.29 2.60 5.15
C TRP A 207 5.81 2.24 5.12
N TYR A 208 5.41 1.40 6.08
CA TYR A 208 4.05 0.93 6.28
C TYR A 208 3.69 1.03 7.76
N TYR A 209 2.39 1.04 8.04
CA TYR A 209 1.87 0.99 9.40
C TYR A 209 0.96 -0.21 9.58
N MET A 210 1.29 -1.07 10.55
CA MET A 210 0.52 -2.25 10.91
C MET A 210 -0.29 -1.94 12.17
N ASN A 211 -1.57 -2.30 12.19
CA ASN A 211 -2.45 -1.93 13.31
C ASN A 211 -1.97 -2.55 14.63
N THR A 212 -1.93 -1.73 15.66
CA THR A 212 -1.47 -2.09 17.01
C THR A 212 -2.61 -2.40 17.97
N THR A 213 -3.85 -2.27 17.52
CA THR A 213 -5.06 -2.47 18.32
C THR A 213 -5.23 -3.96 18.62
N PRO A 214 -5.23 -4.36 19.92
CA PRO A 214 -5.44 -5.77 20.28
C PRO A 214 -6.79 -6.28 19.78
N GLY A 215 -6.80 -7.50 19.23
CA GLY A 215 -8.01 -8.14 18.72
C GLY A 215 -7.83 -8.68 17.29
N PRO A 216 -8.94 -8.95 16.57
CA PRO A 216 -8.91 -9.50 15.21
C PRO A 216 -8.16 -8.62 14.20
N GLU A 217 -8.04 -7.33 14.51
CA GLU A 217 -7.43 -6.28 13.70
C GLU A 217 -5.91 -6.16 13.86
N LEU A 218 -5.35 -6.80 14.89
CA LEU A 218 -3.94 -6.70 15.22
C LEU A 218 -3.05 -7.15 14.04
N GLY A 219 -2.07 -6.32 13.69
CA GLY A 219 -1.09 -6.62 12.65
C GLY A 219 -1.63 -6.50 11.22
N GLN A 220 -2.88 -6.11 11.01
CA GLN A 220 -3.40 -5.80 9.67
C GLN A 220 -2.81 -4.47 9.19
N MET A 221 -2.37 -4.40 7.93
CA MET A 221 -1.84 -3.18 7.29
C MET A 221 -2.92 -2.10 7.22
N VAL A 222 -2.61 -0.89 7.70
CA VAL A 222 -3.53 0.24 7.69
C VAL A 222 -3.35 1.07 6.41
N THR A 223 -4.48 1.58 5.88
CA THR A 223 -4.55 2.52 4.77
C THR A 223 -5.30 3.79 5.18
N GLY A 224 -5.06 4.90 4.51
CA GLY A 224 -5.60 6.21 4.83
C GLY A 224 -4.92 6.86 6.03
N TRP A 225 -5.62 7.78 6.69
CA TRP A 225 -5.11 8.48 7.88
C TRP A 225 -4.75 7.52 9.01
N VAL A 226 -3.62 7.75 9.66
CA VAL A 226 -3.16 7.01 10.84
C VAL A 226 -2.74 8.01 11.89
N LYS A 227 -3.18 7.80 13.12
CA LYS A 227 -2.67 8.48 14.29
C LYS A 227 -1.75 7.54 15.05
N ASP A 228 -0.47 7.89 15.15
CA ASP A 228 0.44 7.16 16.01
C ASP A 228 0.21 7.59 17.46
N GLU A 229 -0.38 6.71 18.27
CA GLU A 229 -0.70 7.00 19.68
C GLU A 229 0.54 7.24 20.55
N LYS A 230 1.75 6.83 20.11
CA LYS A 230 2.99 7.08 20.87
C LYS A 230 3.47 8.52 20.71
N THR A 231 3.33 9.07 19.50
CA THR A 231 3.81 10.42 19.16
C THR A 231 2.69 11.45 19.09
N ASN A 232 1.43 10.99 19.09
CA ASN A 232 0.22 11.77 18.87
C ASN A 232 0.25 12.54 17.53
N LYS A 233 1.00 12.04 16.55
CA LYS A 233 1.14 12.62 15.20
C LYS A 233 0.27 11.88 14.20
N TRP A 234 -0.19 12.61 13.18
CA TRP A 234 -0.94 12.07 12.07
C TRP A 234 -0.03 11.81 10.87
N TYR A 235 -0.34 10.74 10.17
CA TYR A 235 0.33 10.27 8.96
C TYR A 235 -0.74 9.83 7.98
N TYR A 236 -0.39 9.73 6.71
CA TYR A 236 -1.29 9.19 5.70
C TYR A 236 -0.63 8.03 4.97
N MET A 237 -1.31 6.89 4.97
CA MET A 237 -0.92 5.70 4.24
C MET A 237 -1.73 5.65 2.95
N ASN A 238 -1.08 5.49 1.81
CA ASN A 238 -1.75 5.47 0.52
C ASN A 238 -2.91 4.46 0.49
N ASP A 239 -4.10 4.90 0.06
CA ASP A 239 -5.33 4.10 0.14
C ASP A 239 -5.26 2.73 -0.56
N ASN A 240 -4.43 2.60 -1.60
CA ASN A 240 -4.37 1.38 -2.41
C ASN A 240 -3.17 0.49 -2.03
N THR A 241 -2.05 1.09 -1.66
CA THR A 241 -0.78 0.37 -1.44
C THR A 241 -0.39 0.26 0.03
N GLY A 242 -0.92 1.12 0.89
CA GLY A 242 -0.51 1.23 2.30
C GLY A 242 0.88 1.86 2.50
N ILE A 243 1.51 2.40 1.44
CA ILE A 243 2.81 3.08 1.53
C ILE A 243 2.63 4.46 2.18
N LEU A 244 3.54 4.84 3.08
CA LEU A 244 3.57 6.16 3.72
C LEU A 244 3.69 7.28 2.66
N GLU A 245 2.76 8.23 2.68
CA GLU A 245 2.84 9.42 1.84
C GLU A 245 3.65 10.54 2.50
N THR A 246 4.30 11.35 1.67
CA THR A 246 5.03 12.57 2.06
C THR A 246 4.72 13.70 1.08
N GLY A 247 4.90 14.94 1.50
CA GLY A 247 4.60 16.13 0.71
C GLY A 247 3.12 16.50 0.68
N TRP A 248 2.70 17.13 -0.42
CA TRP A 248 1.34 17.59 -0.64
C TRP A 248 0.38 16.42 -0.87
N HIS A 249 -0.65 16.32 -0.04
CA HIS A 249 -1.70 15.30 -0.12
C HIS A 249 -3.08 15.95 -0.28
N LEU A 250 -3.85 15.55 -1.29
CA LEU A 250 -5.25 15.98 -1.46
C LEU A 250 -6.16 14.84 -1.04
N ASP A 251 -6.84 15.01 0.10
CA ASP A 251 -7.78 14.00 0.57
C ASP A 251 -9.08 14.10 -0.25
N LYS A 252 -9.46 12.99 -0.87
CA LYS A 252 -10.66 12.90 -1.73
C LYS A 252 -11.95 12.88 -0.91
N GLN A 253 -11.89 12.51 0.37
CA GLN A 253 -13.08 12.44 1.23
C GLN A 253 -13.61 13.83 1.59
N ASP A 254 -12.71 14.79 1.81
CA ASP A 254 -13.07 16.16 2.23
C ASP A 254 -12.73 17.23 1.17
N GLY A 255 -11.96 16.88 0.14
CA GLY A 255 -11.55 17.78 -0.93
C GLY A 255 -10.48 18.81 -0.52
N ARG A 256 -9.71 18.56 0.54
CA ARG A 256 -8.76 19.52 1.12
C ARG A 256 -7.31 19.05 1.00
N TRP A 257 -6.41 20.04 0.93
CA TRP A 257 -4.98 19.80 0.90
C TRP A 257 -4.40 19.68 2.31
N TYR A 258 -3.41 18.81 2.43
CA TYR A 258 -2.62 18.54 3.61
C TYR A 258 -1.15 18.53 3.20
N TYR A 259 -0.25 18.68 4.18
CA TYR A 259 1.17 18.53 3.95
C TYR A 259 1.79 17.62 4.99
N LEU A 260 2.44 16.57 4.49
CA LEU A 260 3.18 15.57 5.25
C LEU A 260 4.67 15.90 5.09
N ASN A 261 5.42 16.02 6.19
CA ASN A 261 6.84 16.32 6.10
C ASN A 261 7.66 15.12 5.55
N GLN A 262 8.98 15.23 5.52
CA GLN A 262 9.86 14.17 5.01
C GLN A 262 9.78 12.86 5.82
N ASN A 263 9.35 12.94 7.08
CA ASN A 263 9.09 11.78 7.94
C ASN A 263 7.63 11.29 7.84
N GLY A 264 6.82 11.90 6.97
CA GLY A 264 5.39 11.60 6.79
C GLY A 264 4.47 12.25 7.83
N GLU A 265 5.00 13.06 8.73
CA GLU A 265 4.21 13.69 9.79
C GLU A 265 3.39 14.84 9.22
N MET A 266 2.09 14.85 9.47
CA MET A 266 1.19 15.91 9.05
C MET A 266 1.51 17.22 9.78
N LEU A 267 1.70 18.29 9.01
CA LEU A 267 1.97 19.63 9.54
C LEU A 267 0.69 20.38 9.88
N VAL A 268 0.82 21.30 10.85
CA VAL A 268 -0.23 22.21 11.30
C VAL A 268 0.33 23.63 11.46
N GLY A 269 -0.54 24.63 11.47
CA GLY A 269 -0.17 26.04 11.59
C GLY A 269 0.55 26.59 10.36
N TRP A 270 1.29 27.68 10.54
CA TRP A 270 2.08 28.32 9.49
C TRP A 270 3.31 27.49 9.13
N GLN A 271 3.49 27.22 7.84
CA GLN A 271 4.61 26.45 7.30
C GLN A 271 5.19 27.14 6.06
N ASN A 272 6.53 27.20 5.97
CA ASN A 272 7.22 27.66 4.77
C ASN A 272 7.58 26.46 3.89
N ILE A 273 6.95 26.36 2.72
CA ILE A 273 7.14 25.24 1.78
C ILE A 273 7.54 25.83 0.43
N GLY A 274 8.78 25.56 0.00
CA GLY A 274 9.29 26.05 -1.28
C GLY A 274 9.33 27.59 -1.39
N GLY A 275 9.59 28.29 -0.29
CA GLY A 275 9.67 29.75 -0.25
C GLY A 275 8.33 30.48 -0.15
N LYS A 276 7.22 29.75 -0.01
CA LYS A 276 5.87 30.30 0.20
C LYS A 276 5.31 29.86 1.54
N TRP A 277 4.51 30.71 2.15
CA TRP A 277 3.85 30.42 3.43
C TRP A 277 2.45 29.85 3.21
N TYR A 278 2.13 28.80 3.94
CA TYR A 278 0.83 28.11 3.94
C TYR A 278 0.36 27.93 5.38
N TYR A 279 -0.95 27.99 5.60
CA TYR A 279 -1.55 27.75 6.90
C TYR A 279 -2.40 26.49 6.90
N PHE A 280 -2.03 25.53 7.75
CA PHE A 280 -2.74 24.28 7.98
C PHE A 280 -3.53 24.38 9.29
N ASN A 281 -4.77 23.90 9.27
CA ASN A 281 -5.69 24.06 10.38
C ASN A 281 -5.14 23.40 11.66
N ALA A 282 -4.80 24.19 12.66
CA ALA A 282 -4.26 23.70 13.92
C ALA A 282 -5.35 23.35 14.95
N ASN A 283 -6.63 23.54 14.64
CA ASN A 283 -7.72 23.34 15.59
C ASN A 283 -8.94 22.72 14.91
N ALA A 284 -9.41 21.58 15.44
CA ALA A 284 -10.72 21.03 15.10
C ALA A 284 -11.56 20.93 16.41
N PRO A 285 -12.58 21.77 16.61
CA PRO A 285 -13.35 21.80 17.85
C PRO A 285 -14.18 20.53 18.08
N GLN A 286 -14.38 19.72 17.04
CA GLN A 286 -15.04 18.43 17.08
C GLN A 286 -14.33 17.45 16.13
N ASN A 287 -14.51 16.15 16.36
CA ASN A 287 -13.99 15.13 15.48
C ASN A 287 -14.57 15.30 14.07
N THR A 288 -13.70 15.35 13.07
CA THR A 288 -14.09 15.43 11.64
C THR A 288 -13.96 14.08 10.94
N TYR A 289 -13.29 13.12 11.57
CA TYR A 289 -13.15 11.75 11.10
C TYR A 289 -13.53 10.76 12.21
N VAL A 290 -13.98 9.58 11.81
CA VAL A 290 -14.24 8.43 12.69
C VAL A 290 -13.59 7.17 12.14
N TRP A 291 -13.01 6.34 13.02
CA TRP A 291 -12.49 5.03 12.63
C TRP A 291 -13.64 4.08 12.29
N ASP A 292 -13.62 3.52 11.09
CA ASP A 292 -14.50 2.43 10.67
C ASP A 292 -13.72 1.12 10.72
N ALA A 293 -13.95 0.34 11.76
CA ALA A 293 -13.32 -0.97 11.97
C ALA A 293 -13.61 -1.97 10.85
N ASN A 294 -14.79 -1.91 10.22
CA ASN A 294 -15.15 -2.84 9.15
C ASN A 294 -14.42 -2.51 7.84
N ALA A 295 -14.33 -1.22 7.52
CA ALA A 295 -13.62 -0.74 6.35
C ALA A 295 -12.11 -0.55 6.59
N PHE A 296 -11.68 -0.63 7.86
CA PHE A 296 -10.31 -0.47 8.31
C PHE A 296 -9.68 0.86 7.90
N LYS A 297 -10.47 1.93 7.99
CA LYS A 297 -10.07 3.28 7.56
C LYS A 297 -10.80 4.36 8.34
N TRP A 298 -10.24 5.55 8.35
CA TRP A 298 -10.93 6.74 8.83
C TRP A 298 -11.90 7.27 7.78
N ASN A 299 -13.14 7.47 8.18
CA ASN A 299 -14.20 8.04 7.35
C ASN A 299 -14.46 9.48 7.77
N TYR A 300 -14.53 10.39 6.79
CA TYR A 300 -14.90 11.79 7.01
C TYR A 300 -16.38 11.90 7.43
N LEU A 301 -16.65 12.63 8.52
CA LEU A 301 -17.98 12.78 9.13
C LEU A 301 -18.84 13.88 8.49
N ASN A 302 -18.27 14.69 7.59
CA ASN A 302 -18.93 15.80 6.89
C ASN A 302 -19.88 16.64 7.77
N ASN A 303 -19.40 17.03 8.95
CA ASN A 303 -20.16 17.79 9.95
C ASN A 303 -19.95 19.31 9.82
N SER A 304 -19.61 19.79 8.63
CA SER A 304 -19.30 21.21 8.33
C SER A 304 -18.15 21.81 9.14
N THR A 305 -17.42 21.02 9.93
CA THR A 305 -16.22 21.46 10.65
C THR A 305 -14.99 21.28 9.76
N ARG A 306 -14.10 22.27 9.75
CA ARG A 306 -12.83 22.16 9.01
C ARG A 306 -11.95 21.07 9.64
N PRO A 307 -11.48 20.08 8.89
CA PRO A 307 -10.58 19.05 9.39
C PRO A 307 -9.28 19.59 9.96
N PHE A 308 -8.77 18.91 10.98
CA PHE A 308 -7.46 19.18 11.59
C PHE A 308 -6.37 18.87 10.56
N GLY A 309 -5.39 19.77 10.40
CA GLY A 309 -4.33 19.67 9.41
C GLY A 309 -4.68 20.14 7.99
N SER A 310 -5.96 20.41 7.70
CA SER A 310 -6.34 20.84 6.35
C SER A 310 -5.91 22.29 6.04
N MET A 311 -5.43 22.53 4.83
CA MET A 311 -4.94 23.82 4.35
C MET A 311 -6.07 24.82 4.12
N TYR A 312 -5.81 26.08 4.42
CA TYR A 312 -6.64 27.22 4.00
C TYR A 312 -6.30 27.62 2.56
N ALA A 313 -7.32 27.85 1.71
CA ALA A 313 -7.14 28.28 0.33
C ALA A 313 -8.29 29.16 -0.15
N GLY A 314 -7.98 30.36 -0.65
CA GLY A 314 -8.94 31.35 -1.12
C GLY A 314 -9.77 31.99 -0.01
N GLU A 315 -9.27 31.99 1.22
CA GLU A 315 -10.00 32.41 2.41
C GLU A 315 -9.08 33.06 3.46
N LYS A 316 -9.66 33.50 4.58
CA LYS A 316 -8.90 34.05 5.71
C LYS A 316 -8.56 32.97 6.73
N THR A 317 -7.32 32.98 7.21
CA THR A 317 -6.86 32.14 8.32
C THR A 317 -7.48 32.61 9.64
N PRO A 318 -7.49 31.78 10.71
CA PRO A 318 -8.07 32.13 12.01
C PRO A 318 -7.41 33.36 12.67
N ASP A 319 -6.15 33.63 12.34
CA ASP A 319 -5.37 34.78 12.78
C ASP A 319 -5.48 36.01 11.85
N GLY A 320 -6.34 35.95 10.82
CA GLY A 320 -6.79 37.11 10.05
C GLY A 320 -6.06 37.38 8.72
N TYR A 321 -5.06 36.57 8.36
CA TYR A 321 -4.35 36.70 7.08
C TYR A 321 -5.16 36.14 5.93
N SER A 322 -5.09 36.77 4.76
CA SER A 322 -5.75 36.26 3.54
C SER A 322 -4.76 35.46 2.71
N VAL A 323 -5.13 34.24 2.33
CA VAL A 323 -4.35 33.39 1.45
C VAL A 323 -5.00 33.29 0.06
N ASP A 324 -4.20 33.12 -0.98
CA ASP A 324 -4.69 33.00 -2.35
C ASP A 324 -5.43 31.68 -2.60
N ALA A 325 -5.98 31.50 -3.81
CA ALA A 325 -6.72 30.28 -4.19
C ALA A 325 -5.90 28.98 -4.12
N ASN A 326 -4.57 29.07 -4.06
CA ASN A 326 -3.66 27.92 -3.87
C ASN A 326 -3.18 27.81 -2.42
N GLY A 327 -3.71 28.63 -1.51
CA GLY A 327 -3.34 28.68 -0.09
C GLY A 327 -2.05 29.42 0.23
N ALA A 328 -1.40 30.04 -0.75
CA ALA A 328 -0.18 30.80 -0.52
C ALA A 328 -0.49 32.17 0.08
N TRP A 329 0.23 32.52 1.13
CA TRP A 329 0.28 33.87 1.68
C TRP A 329 1.38 34.68 0.97
N ASN A 330 1.00 35.88 0.50
CA ASN A 330 1.88 36.84 -0.19
C ASN A 330 2.32 37.95 0.75
#